data_AF-A0A353VYA1-F1
#
_entry.id   AF-A0A353VYA1-F1
#
_cell.length_a   1.000
_cell.length_b   1.000
_cell.length_c   1.000
_cell.angle_alpha   90.00
_cell.angle_beta   90.00
_cell.angle_gamma   90.00
#
_symmetry.space_group_name_H-M   'P 1'
#
loop_
_entity.id
_entity.type
_entity.pdbx_description
1 polymer ?
#
loop_
_entity_poly.entity_id
_entity_poly.type
_entity_poly.pdbx_seq_one_letter_code
_entity_poly.pdbx_strand_id
1 'polypeptide(L)'
;MEELSIGEWVPGLVDPYPKKLLTPKITLTREKLDILSGIIIKDKFINDILTKIGCKVISTAKNKWNCTVPSWRPDLEREVDLIEEVVRFYGYDKIASKYHYQSIMNSNEPDPHNYLDKIISMMTGLGFSQVFNNSLQPENIVSLLKTKSVEIMNPLSDKMSHLRNSLFPGLLETIDFNYKNNHPNMMIFEWGNIFHQDKPGLKGIKESLVLSGVVHGSLNQPSIHRQKGRKFNFSVLKGSISTLLNRLTIPNIVY
;
A
#
# COMPACT_ATOMS: atom_id res chain seq x y z
N MET A 1 -40.20 38.20 -3.14
CA MET A 1 -39.98 39.55 -2.57
C MET A 1 -41.11 40.50 -2.93
N GLU A 2 -41.78 40.37 -4.08
CA GLU A 2 -43.05 41.08 -4.35
C GLU A 2 -44.14 40.74 -3.31
N GLU A 3 -44.26 39.46 -2.92
CA GLU A 3 -45.16 39.05 -1.81
C GLU A 3 -44.78 39.62 -0.42
N LEU A 4 -43.58 40.20 -0.27
CA LEU A 4 -43.03 40.65 1.02
C LEU A 4 -42.58 42.12 1.01
N SER A 5 -42.83 42.87 -0.07
CA SER A 5 -42.39 44.26 -0.20
C SER A 5 -43.31 45.07 -1.10
N ILE A 6 -43.19 46.41 -1.02
CA ILE A 6 -43.92 47.40 -1.82
C ILE A 6 -43.33 47.63 -3.23
N GLY A 7 -42.40 46.78 -3.66
CA GLY A 7 -41.80 46.86 -5.00
C GLY A 7 -42.57 46.02 -6.02
N GLU A 8 -42.75 46.54 -7.22
CA GLU A 8 -43.36 45.83 -8.35
C GLU A 8 -42.31 45.03 -9.13
N TRP A 9 -42.65 43.82 -9.57
CA TRP A 9 -41.76 43.01 -10.39
C TRP A 9 -41.55 43.66 -11.78
N VAL A 10 -40.29 43.91 -12.13
CA VAL A 10 -39.93 44.42 -13.46
C VAL A 10 -39.84 43.24 -14.45
N PRO A 11 -40.59 43.27 -15.56
CA PRO A 11 -40.52 42.22 -16.57
C PRO A 11 -39.18 42.19 -17.28
N GLY A 12 -38.56 41.01 -17.28
CA GLY A 12 -37.33 40.76 -18.01
C GLY A 12 -36.42 39.79 -17.26
N LEU A 13 -35.89 38.80 -17.97
CA LEU A 13 -34.87 37.90 -17.45
C LEU A 13 -33.64 38.01 -18.35
N VAL A 14 -32.53 38.46 -17.78
CA VAL A 14 -31.22 38.37 -18.43
C VAL A 14 -30.54 37.11 -17.88
N ASP A 15 -30.48 36.05 -18.69
CA ASP A 15 -29.80 34.80 -18.36
C ASP A 15 -28.57 34.61 -19.27
N PRO A 16 -27.41 35.18 -18.91
CA PRO A 16 -26.19 35.02 -19.69
C PRO A 16 -25.65 33.60 -19.54
N TYR A 17 -25.79 32.78 -20.59
CA TYR A 17 -25.34 31.39 -20.61
C TYR A 17 -24.21 31.13 -21.62
N PRO A 18 -22.98 31.64 -21.38
CA PRO A 18 -21.90 31.66 -22.37
C PRO A 18 -21.28 30.28 -22.65
N LYS A 19 -21.29 29.37 -21.68
CA LYS A 19 -20.82 27.98 -21.85
C LYS A 19 -21.97 27.03 -21.60
N LYS A 20 -22.62 26.61 -22.69
CA LYS A 20 -23.69 25.63 -22.64
C LYS A 20 -23.17 24.27 -22.19
N LEU A 21 -23.80 23.68 -21.18
CA LEU A 21 -23.51 22.33 -20.75
C LEU A 21 -23.96 21.36 -21.84
N LEU A 22 -23.03 20.50 -22.28
CA LEU A 22 -23.33 19.41 -23.18
C LEU A 22 -23.82 18.22 -22.36
N THR A 23 -24.96 17.64 -22.74
CA THR A 23 -25.44 16.41 -22.13
C THR A 23 -24.66 15.23 -22.73
N PRO A 24 -23.83 14.52 -21.95
CA PRO A 24 -23.06 13.42 -22.50
C PRO A 24 -24.00 12.32 -23.00
N LYS A 25 -23.64 11.75 -24.14
CA LYS A 25 -24.31 10.60 -24.73
C LYS A 25 -23.43 9.39 -24.51
N ILE A 26 -23.92 8.45 -23.73
CA ILE A 26 -23.20 7.23 -23.36
C ILE A 26 -23.96 6.05 -23.94
N THR A 27 -23.23 5.16 -24.60
CA THR A 27 -23.79 3.90 -25.08
C THR A 27 -23.43 2.80 -24.10
N LEU A 28 -24.46 2.16 -23.54
CA LEU A 28 -24.31 0.93 -22.78
C LEU A 28 -24.51 -0.28 -23.69
N THR A 29 -23.59 -1.23 -23.65
CA THR A 29 -23.65 -2.48 -24.41
C THR A 29 -23.94 -3.66 -23.50
N ARG A 30 -24.75 -4.61 -24.01
CA ARG A 30 -25.09 -5.83 -23.26
C ARG A 30 -23.86 -6.65 -22.87
N GLU A 31 -22.98 -6.86 -23.83
CA GLU A 31 -21.77 -7.67 -23.67
C GLU A 31 -20.94 -7.19 -22.46
N LYS A 32 -20.67 -5.88 -22.39
CA LYS A 32 -19.89 -5.32 -21.30
C LYS A 32 -20.63 -5.32 -19.97
N LEU A 33 -21.95 -5.09 -19.98
CA LEU A 33 -22.78 -5.22 -18.78
C LEU A 33 -22.71 -6.63 -18.20
N ASP A 34 -22.87 -7.66 -19.03
CA ASP A 34 -22.87 -9.05 -18.58
C ASP A 34 -21.47 -9.47 -18.07
N ILE A 35 -20.40 -9.04 -18.77
CA ILE A 35 -19.02 -9.31 -18.36
C ILE A 35 -18.68 -8.65 -17.01
N LEU A 36 -19.02 -7.37 -16.84
CA LEU A 36 -18.66 -6.63 -15.63
C LEU A 36 -19.57 -6.94 -14.43
N SER A 37 -20.87 -7.14 -14.66
CA SER A 37 -21.81 -7.47 -13.58
C SER A 37 -21.74 -8.94 -13.19
N GLY A 38 -21.32 -9.83 -14.09
CA GLY A 38 -21.27 -11.27 -13.88
C GLY A 38 -22.65 -11.95 -13.79
N ILE A 39 -23.74 -11.22 -14.08
CA ILE A 39 -25.13 -11.66 -13.99
C ILE A 39 -25.92 -11.25 -15.23
N ILE A 40 -26.95 -12.01 -15.56
CA ILE A 40 -27.85 -11.69 -16.68
C ILE A 40 -29.03 -10.88 -16.16
N ILE A 41 -29.08 -9.59 -16.49
CA ILE A 41 -30.15 -8.66 -16.09
C ILE A 41 -31.14 -8.48 -17.26
N LYS A 42 -32.45 -8.56 -16.99
CA LYS A 42 -33.49 -8.42 -18.02
C LYS A 42 -33.50 -7.02 -18.63
N ASP A 43 -33.69 -6.93 -19.96
CA ASP A 43 -33.73 -5.65 -20.72
C ASP A 43 -34.74 -4.64 -20.18
N LYS A 44 -35.91 -5.12 -19.77
CA LYS A 44 -36.96 -4.27 -19.18
C LYS A 44 -36.44 -3.59 -17.91
N PHE A 45 -35.75 -4.33 -17.05
CA PHE A 45 -35.19 -3.78 -15.81
C PHE A 45 -34.11 -2.73 -16.11
N ILE A 46 -33.22 -3.01 -17.08
CA ILE A 46 -32.17 -2.07 -17.51
C ILE A 46 -32.78 -0.76 -18.01
N ASN A 47 -33.77 -0.84 -18.92
CA ASN A 47 -34.48 0.33 -19.43
C ASN A 47 -35.20 1.12 -18.32
N ASP A 48 -35.90 0.42 -17.43
CA ASP A 48 -36.63 1.05 -16.32
C ASP A 48 -35.69 1.80 -15.38
N ILE A 49 -34.54 1.22 -15.03
CA ILE A 49 -33.55 1.87 -14.16
C ILE A 49 -32.90 3.06 -14.84
N LEU A 50 -32.41 2.91 -16.08
CA LEU A 50 -31.78 4.00 -16.82
C LEU A 50 -32.75 5.20 -16.99
N THR A 51 -34.04 4.94 -17.18
CA THR A 51 -35.05 6.00 -17.23
C THR A 51 -35.30 6.61 -15.85
N LYS A 52 -35.37 5.81 -14.78
CA LYS A 52 -35.57 6.28 -13.39
C LYS A 52 -34.44 7.16 -12.87
N ILE A 53 -33.20 6.89 -13.28
CA ILE A 53 -32.05 7.74 -12.91
C ILE A 53 -32.00 9.06 -13.72
N GLY A 54 -32.95 9.25 -14.65
CA GLY A 54 -33.14 10.48 -15.42
C GLY A 54 -32.50 10.46 -16.82
N CYS A 55 -31.94 9.34 -17.27
CA CYS A 55 -31.40 9.25 -18.62
C CYS A 55 -32.54 9.19 -19.65
N LYS A 56 -32.38 9.93 -20.75
CA LYS A 56 -33.22 9.72 -21.94
C LYS A 56 -32.63 8.57 -22.73
N VAL A 57 -33.33 7.43 -22.72
CA VAL A 57 -32.88 6.19 -23.35
C VAL A 57 -33.50 6.06 -24.74
N ILE A 58 -32.66 5.94 -25.76
CA ILE A 58 -33.08 5.63 -27.12
C ILE A 58 -32.57 4.21 -27.43
N SER A 59 -33.47 3.23 -27.42
CA SER A 59 -33.15 1.85 -27.77
C SER A 59 -33.13 1.70 -29.29
N THR A 60 -31.99 2.00 -29.93
CA THR A 60 -31.86 2.03 -31.39
C THR A 60 -31.48 0.67 -32.01
N ALA A 61 -30.94 -0.27 -31.23
CA ALA A 61 -30.45 -1.56 -31.73
C ALA A 61 -30.63 -2.68 -30.69
N LYS A 62 -30.72 -3.94 -31.14
CA LYS A 62 -30.65 -5.11 -30.23
C LYS A 62 -29.37 -4.99 -29.38
N ASN A 63 -29.49 -5.15 -28.06
CA ASN A 63 -28.37 -5.20 -27.10
C ASN A 63 -27.60 -3.89 -26.85
N LYS A 64 -28.14 -2.72 -27.21
CA LYS A 64 -27.50 -1.41 -26.93
C LYS A 64 -28.50 -0.36 -26.43
N TRP A 65 -28.07 0.45 -25.46
CA TRP A 65 -28.83 1.55 -24.87
C TRP A 65 -28.08 2.86 -25.05
N ASN A 66 -28.58 3.74 -25.92
CA ASN A 66 -28.04 5.09 -26.06
C ASN A 66 -28.72 6.00 -25.03
N CYS A 67 -27.94 6.40 -24.02
CA CYS A 67 -28.41 7.18 -22.89
C CYS A 67 -27.92 8.61 -23.02
N THR A 68 -28.84 9.57 -23.02
CA THR A 68 -28.49 10.98 -22.79
C THR A 68 -28.62 11.26 -21.31
N VAL A 69 -27.50 11.58 -20.67
CA VAL A 69 -27.38 11.75 -19.22
C VAL A 69 -28.00 13.09 -18.79
N PRO A 70 -28.70 13.14 -17.64
CA PRO A 70 -29.23 14.39 -17.11
C PRO A 70 -28.14 15.31 -16.55
N SER A 71 -28.36 16.62 -16.56
CA SER A 71 -27.35 17.62 -16.16
C SER A 71 -26.92 17.56 -14.69
N TRP A 72 -27.74 16.97 -13.81
CA TRP A 72 -27.45 16.83 -12.38
C TRP A 72 -26.66 15.56 -12.03
N ARG A 73 -26.27 14.75 -13.03
CA ARG A 73 -25.43 13.55 -12.87
C ARG A 73 -24.08 13.70 -13.57
N PRO A 74 -23.20 14.59 -13.08
CA PRO A 74 -21.87 14.79 -13.67
C PRO A 74 -20.96 13.57 -13.49
N ASP A 75 -21.31 12.65 -12.60
CA ASP A 75 -20.61 11.38 -12.35
C ASP A 75 -20.80 10.36 -13.48
N LEU A 76 -21.84 10.50 -14.30
CA LEU A 76 -22.14 9.60 -15.41
C LEU A 76 -21.43 10.08 -16.68
N GLU A 77 -20.18 9.62 -16.88
CA GLU A 77 -19.35 10.04 -18.02
C GLU A 77 -19.05 8.91 -19.00
N ARG A 78 -19.06 7.66 -18.52
CA ARG A 78 -18.64 6.46 -19.24
C ARG A 78 -19.69 5.37 -19.13
N GLU A 79 -19.57 4.39 -20.04
CA GLU A 79 -20.44 3.20 -20.04
C GLU A 79 -20.44 2.45 -18.71
N VAL A 80 -19.28 2.37 -18.04
CA VAL A 80 -19.14 1.65 -16.77
C VAL A 80 -19.93 2.31 -15.64
N ASP A 81 -20.10 3.64 -15.68
CA ASP A 81 -20.84 4.37 -14.65
C ASP A 81 -22.35 4.07 -14.78
N LEU A 82 -22.87 3.86 -16.01
CA LEU A 82 -24.23 3.36 -16.23
C LEU A 82 -24.41 1.90 -15.78
N ILE A 83 -23.39 1.06 -16.00
CA ILE A 83 -23.42 -0.34 -15.54
C ILE A 83 -23.45 -0.37 -14.01
N GLU A 84 -22.66 0.47 -13.33
CA GLU A 84 -22.69 0.62 -11.88
C GLU A 84 -24.10 0.96 -11.40
N GLU A 85 -24.78 1.93 -12.01
CA GLU A 85 -26.15 2.29 -11.64
C GLU A 85 -27.12 1.11 -11.79
N VAL A 86 -27.05 0.39 -12.92
CA VAL A 86 -27.90 -0.78 -13.14
C VAL A 86 -27.67 -1.85 -12.07
N VAL A 87 -26.40 -2.12 -11.74
CA VAL A 87 -26.02 -3.12 -10.74
C VAL A 87 -26.39 -2.66 -9.32
N ARG A 88 -26.20 -1.38 -8.99
CA ARG A 88 -26.56 -0.76 -7.71
C ARG A 88 -28.06 -0.89 -7.43
N PHE A 89 -28.90 -0.61 -8.43
CA PHE A 89 -30.36 -0.79 -8.32
C PHE A 89 -30.79 -2.25 -8.36
N TYR A 90 -30.06 -3.13 -9.04
CA TYR A 90 -30.29 -4.57 -8.95
C TYR A 90 -30.08 -5.06 -7.51
N GLY A 91 -29.05 -4.54 -6.84
CA GLY A 91 -28.66 -4.81 -5.47
C GLY A 91 -27.45 -5.75 -5.42
N TYR A 92 -26.34 -5.27 -4.86
CA TYR A 92 -25.09 -6.03 -4.78
C TYR A 92 -25.25 -7.37 -4.04
N ASP A 93 -26.11 -7.42 -3.02
CA ASP A 93 -26.37 -8.63 -2.22
C ASP A 93 -26.99 -9.77 -3.04
N LYS A 94 -27.59 -9.47 -4.20
CA LYS A 94 -28.18 -10.48 -5.08
C LYS A 94 -27.16 -11.09 -6.05
N ILE A 95 -25.96 -10.52 -6.13
CA ILE A 95 -24.91 -11.00 -7.02
C ILE A 95 -24.22 -12.16 -6.32
N ALA A 96 -24.47 -13.38 -6.79
CA ALA A 96 -23.85 -14.57 -6.22
C ALA A 96 -22.33 -14.55 -6.40
N SER A 97 -21.58 -14.78 -5.32
CA SER A 97 -20.14 -14.97 -5.38
C SER A 97 -19.82 -16.23 -6.21
N LYS A 98 -18.89 -16.11 -7.17
CA LYS A 98 -18.33 -17.27 -7.85
C LYS A 98 -17.05 -17.67 -7.11
N TYR A 99 -16.91 -18.95 -6.76
CA TYR A 99 -15.73 -19.45 -6.03
C TYR A 99 -14.60 -19.91 -6.95
N HIS A 100 -14.83 -19.90 -8.26
CA HIS A 100 -13.87 -20.41 -9.25
C HIS A 100 -13.64 -19.35 -10.32
N TYR A 101 -12.48 -18.72 -10.25
CA TYR A 101 -11.94 -17.86 -11.29
C TYR A 101 -10.67 -18.52 -11.81
N GLN A 102 -10.60 -18.76 -13.12
CA GLN A 102 -9.39 -19.24 -13.76
C GLN A 102 -8.82 -18.10 -14.59
N SER A 103 -7.59 -17.71 -14.28
CA SER A 103 -6.79 -16.83 -15.11
C SER A 103 -5.39 -17.43 -15.18
N ILE A 104 -4.79 -17.39 -16.36
CA ILE A 104 -3.42 -17.84 -16.56
C ILE A 104 -2.52 -16.65 -16.17
N MET A 105 -2.02 -16.64 -14.94
CA MET A 105 -0.98 -15.70 -14.53
C MET A 105 0.39 -16.25 -14.93
N ASN A 106 0.89 -15.80 -16.08
CA ASN A 106 2.28 -15.98 -16.45
C ASN A 106 3.07 -14.76 -15.97
N SER A 107 3.64 -14.82 -14.77
CA SER A 107 4.60 -13.80 -14.32
C SER A 107 6.02 -14.23 -14.69
N ASN A 108 6.61 -13.56 -15.68
CA ASN A 108 8.04 -13.74 -16.03
C ASN A 108 8.99 -13.04 -15.06
N GLU A 109 8.47 -12.28 -14.08
CA GLU A 109 9.29 -11.61 -13.08
C GLU A 109 9.36 -12.46 -11.80
N PRO A 110 10.55 -12.94 -11.41
CA PRO A 110 10.71 -13.62 -10.14
C PRO A 110 10.46 -12.62 -9.00
N ASP A 111 9.67 -13.03 -8.01
CA ASP A 111 9.46 -12.24 -6.81
C ASP A 111 10.82 -11.93 -6.14
N PRO A 112 11.21 -10.63 -6.03
CA PRO A 112 12.49 -10.24 -5.43
C PRO A 112 12.61 -10.67 -3.97
N HIS A 113 11.50 -10.99 -3.31
CA HIS A 113 11.41 -11.39 -1.90
C HIS A 113 11.30 -12.90 -1.70
N ASN A 114 11.23 -13.71 -2.76
CA ASN A 114 11.09 -15.17 -2.68
C ASN A 114 12.19 -15.86 -1.83
N TYR A 115 13.36 -15.23 -1.71
CA TYR A 115 14.47 -15.76 -0.90
C TYR A 115 14.49 -15.24 0.54
N LEU A 116 13.69 -14.22 0.88
CA LEU A 116 13.66 -13.65 2.23
C LEU A 116 13.15 -14.64 3.26
N ASP A 117 12.13 -15.43 2.94
CA ASP A 117 11.59 -16.45 3.85
C ASP A 117 12.67 -17.45 4.30
N LYS A 118 13.55 -17.83 3.36
CA LYS A 118 14.69 -18.71 3.67
C LYS A 118 15.68 -18.02 4.60
N ILE A 119 16.00 -16.75 4.36
CA ILE A 119 16.92 -15.96 5.20
C ILE A 119 16.34 -15.80 6.61
N ILE A 120 15.06 -15.43 6.72
CA ILE A 120 14.34 -15.26 8.00
C ILE A 120 14.33 -16.59 8.78
N SER A 121 14.01 -17.71 8.12
CA SER A 121 14.04 -19.04 8.71
C SER A 121 15.44 -19.42 9.20
N MET A 122 16.50 -19.13 8.43
CA MET A 122 17.88 -19.38 8.84
C MET A 122 18.30 -18.54 10.04
N MET A 123 17.99 -17.23 10.05
CA MET A 123 18.28 -16.33 11.17
C MET A 123 17.56 -16.76 12.45
N THR A 124 16.29 -17.16 12.31
CA THR A 124 15.47 -17.68 13.42
C THR A 124 16.06 -19.00 13.95
N GLY A 125 16.49 -19.90 13.06
CA GLY A 125 17.19 -21.14 13.42
C GLY A 125 18.55 -20.92 14.10
N LEU A 126 19.19 -19.77 13.89
CA LEU A 126 20.40 -19.34 14.58
C LEU A 126 20.13 -18.70 15.96
N GLY A 127 18.86 -18.58 16.35
CA GLY A 127 18.43 -18.02 17.63
C GLY A 127 18.16 -16.51 17.61
N PHE A 128 18.15 -15.86 16.44
CA PHE A 128 17.78 -14.45 16.34
C PHE A 128 16.26 -14.27 16.30
N SER A 129 15.76 -13.23 16.97
CA SER A 129 14.37 -12.79 16.90
C SER A 129 14.23 -11.63 15.91
N GLN A 130 13.26 -11.71 15.00
CA GLN A 130 13.01 -10.62 14.06
C GLN A 130 12.33 -9.45 14.77
N VAL A 131 12.76 -8.23 14.46
CA VAL A 131 12.12 -6.99 14.93
C VAL A 131 11.80 -6.09 13.74
N PHE A 132 10.85 -5.18 13.95
CA PHE A 132 10.44 -4.19 12.95
C PHE A 132 10.50 -2.81 13.59
N ASN A 133 11.40 -1.96 13.10
CA ASN A 133 11.57 -0.61 13.61
C ASN A 133 10.98 0.41 12.64
N ASN A 134 10.69 1.60 13.15
CA ASN A 134 10.16 2.67 12.31
C ASN A 134 11.21 3.07 11.25
N SER A 135 10.75 3.20 10.01
CA SER A 135 11.57 3.74 8.91
C SER A 135 11.83 5.24 9.06
N LEU A 136 11.01 5.93 9.86
CA LEU A 136 11.16 7.35 10.17
C LEU A 136 11.91 7.54 11.49
N GLN A 137 12.92 8.39 11.45
CA GLN A 137 13.83 8.68 12.56
C GLN A 137 14.04 10.20 12.69
N PRO A 138 14.48 10.67 13.86
CA PRO A 138 14.84 12.06 14.04
C PRO A 138 16.14 12.39 13.31
N GLU A 139 16.27 13.64 12.87
CA GLU A 139 17.45 14.15 12.15
C GLU A 139 18.76 13.87 12.88
N ASN A 140 18.79 14.07 14.20
CA ASN A 140 19.99 13.90 15.02
C ASN A 140 20.54 12.46 15.01
N ILE A 141 19.68 11.45 14.81
CA ILE A 141 20.08 10.05 14.71
C ILE A 141 20.58 9.73 13.31
N VAL A 142 19.83 10.14 12.29
CA VAL A 142 20.19 9.87 10.89
C VAL A 142 21.52 10.55 10.51
N SER A 143 21.76 11.76 11.03
CA SER A 143 22.99 12.52 10.78
C SER A 143 24.25 11.93 11.44
N LEU A 144 24.14 10.98 12.38
CA LEU A 144 25.30 10.33 13.03
C LEU A 144 26.21 9.62 12.02
N LEU A 145 25.62 9.04 10.98
CA LEU A 145 26.37 8.33 9.93
C LEU A 145 27.00 9.29 8.91
N LYS A 146 26.77 10.60 9.03
CA LYS A 146 27.26 11.65 8.12
C LYS A 146 26.98 11.36 6.64
N THR A 147 25.90 10.62 6.37
CA THR A 147 25.40 10.38 5.02
C THR A 147 24.24 11.32 4.75
N LYS A 148 24.01 11.64 3.48
CA LYS A 148 22.86 12.46 3.08
C LYS A 148 21.57 11.68 3.32
N SER A 149 20.74 12.22 4.19
CA SER A 149 19.42 11.70 4.56
C SER A 149 18.33 12.20 3.60
N VAL A 150 17.20 11.51 3.61
CA VAL A 150 15.99 11.96 2.92
C VAL A 150 15.05 12.56 3.96
N GLU A 151 14.77 13.84 3.85
CA GLU A 151 13.84 14.57 4.73
C GLU A 151 12.39 14.42 4.24
N ILE A 152 11.45 14.28 5.17
CA ILE A 152 10.03 14.30 4.87
C ILE A 152 9.55 15.75 4.83
N MET A 153 8.88 16.14 3.76
CA MET A 153 8.41 17.53 3.57
C MET A 153 7.40 18.01 4.64
N ASN A 154 6.55 17.11 5.14
CA ASN A 154 5.54 17.43 6.16
C ASN A 154 5.48 16.31 7.23
N PRO A 155 6.46 16.27 8.14
CA PRO A 155 6.53 15.21 9.14
C PRO A 155 5.49 15.44 10.24
N LEU A 156 4.92 14.34 10.76
CA LEU A 156 3.96 14.41 11.87
C LEU A 156 4.61 14.87 13.18
N SER A 157 5.94 14.69 13.32
CA SER A 157 6.73 15.15 14.47
C SER A 157 8.22 15.18 14.14
N ASP A 158 9.00 15.94 14.90
CA ASP A 158 10.47 16.00 14.76
C ASP A 158 11.15 14.64 14.96
N LYS A 159 10.52 13.75 15.73
CA LYS A 159 10.95 12.35 15.95
C LYS A 159 10.85 11.48 14.70
N MET A 160 10.09 11.92 13.70
CA MET A 160 9.80 11.20 12.46
C MET A 160 10.05 12.09 11.24
N SER A 161 11.13 12.88 11.28
CA SER A 161 11.45 13.89 10.25
C SER A 161 12.19 13.33 9.05
N HIS A 162 12.96 12.25 9.21
CA HIS A 162 13.85 11.72 8.18
C HIS A 162 13.66 10.23 7.96
N LEU A 163 13.89 9.76 6.73
CA LEU A 163 14.01 8.33 6.46
C LEU A 163 15.34 7.79 7.00
N ARG A 164 15.30 6.60 7.59
CA ARG A 164 16.47 5.90 8.09
C ARG A 164 17.46 5.58 6.96
N ASN A 165 18.74 5.84 7.23
CA ASN A 165 19.87 5.50 6.37
C ASN A 165 20.59 4.22 6.85
N SER A 166 20.15 3.64 7.97
CA SER A 166 20.66 2.39 8.54
C SER A 166 19.59 1.76 9.42
N LEU A 167 19.60 0.43 9.54
CA LEU A 167 18.76 -0.30 10.50
C LEU A 167 19.33 -0.26 11.92
N PHE A 168 20.62 0.07 12.06
CA PHE A 168 21.35 -0.05 13.32
C PHE A 168 20.78 0.82 14.45
N PRO A 169 20.39 2.09 14.24
CA PRO A 169 19.82 2.90 15.32
C PRO A 169 18.54 2.29 15.92
N GLY A 170 17.61 1.80 15.10
CA GLY A 170 16.39 1.15 15.58
C GLY A 170 16.66 -0.15 16.34
N LEU A 171 17.65 -0.93 15.88
CA LEU A 171 18.10 -2.13 16.60
C LEU A 171 18.69 -1.79 17.97
N LEU A 172 19.48 -0.71 18.06
CA LEU A 172 20.03 -0.25 19.34
C LEU A 172 18.96 0.28 20.29
N GLU A 173 17.99 1.05 19.79
CA GLU A 173 16.84 1.51 20.57
C GLU A 173 16.04 0.32 21.12
N THR A 174 15.85 -0.72 20.30
CA THR A 174 15.20 -1.96 20.75
C THR A 174 15.98 -2.65 21.87
N ILE A 175 17.31 -2.68 21.77
CA ILE A 175 18.17 -3.25 22.83
C ILE A 175 18.08 -2.42 24.11
N ASP A 176 18.19 -1.08 24.02
CA ASP A 176 18.11 -0.18 25.16
C ASP A 176 16.75 -0.30 25.87
N PHE A 177 15.66 -0.33 25.10
CA PHE A 177 14.31 -0.53 25.62
C PHE A 177 14.20 -1.83 26.41
N ASN A 178 14.62 -2.97 25.83
CA ASN A 178 14.51 -4.27 26.50
C ASN A 178 15.49 -4.41 27.67
N TYR A 179 16.69 -3.83 27.56
CA TYR A 179 17.67 -3.78 28.64
C TYR A 179 17.09 -3.06 29.87
N LYS A 180 16.45 -1.91 29.67
CA LYS A 180 15.74 -1.15 30.71
C LYS A 180 14.54 -1.92 31.30
N ASN A 181 13.98 -2.87 30.55
CA ASN A 181 12.89 -3.75 30.98
C ASN A 181 13.37 -5.12 31.50
N ASN A 182 14.61 -5.22 32.00
CA ASN A 182 15.18 -6.45 32.58
C ASN A 182 15.34 -7.64 31.61
N HIS A 183 15.41 -7.39 30.30
CA HIS A 183 15.72 -8.38 29.28
C HIS A 183 17.07 -8.07 28.60
N PRO A 184 18.21 -8.24 29.28
CA PRO A 184 19.51 -7.81 28.77
C PRO A 184 20.14 -8.76 27.74
N ASN A 185 19.66 -10.00 27.61
CA ASN A 185 20.26 -11.01 26.72
C ASN A 185 19.40 -11.16 25.48
N MET A 186 19.90 -10.73 24.33
CA MET A 186 19.12 -10.70 23.10
C MET A 186 19.99 -10.94 21.86
N MET A 187 19.38 -11.60 20.88
CA MET A 187 19.86 -11.69 19.51
C MET A 187 18.71 -11.23 18.63
N ILE A 188 18.83 -10.06 18.04
CA ILE A 188 17.76 -9.49 17.21
C ILE A 188 18.27 -9.18 15.82
N PHE A 189 17.37 -9.26 14.84
CA PHE A 189 17.66 -8.86 13.48
C PHE A 189 16.48 -8.16 12.85
N GLU A 190 16.78 -7.32 11.87
CA GLU A 190 15.80 -6.65 11.03
C GLU A 190 16.29 -6.73 9.60
N TRP A 191 15.37 -6.91 8.67
CA TRP A 191 15.60 -6.61 7.27
C TRP A 191 14.64 -5.51 6.86
N GLY A 192 15.07 -4.67 5.93
CA GLY A 192 14.24 -3.62 5.41
C GLY A 192 15.04 -2.61 4.60
N ASN A 193 14.32 -1.64 4.07
CA ASN A 193 14.90 -0.62 3.22
C ASN A 193 15.57 0.48 4.03
N ILE A 194 16.72 0.92 3.53
CA ILE A 194 17.42 2.14 3.93
C ILE A 194 17.44 3.10 2.75
N PHE A 195 17.55 4.39 3.06
CA PHE A 195 17.42 5.45 2.08
C PHE A 195 18.63 6.39 2.13
N HIS A 196 19.18 6.67 0.96
CA HIS A 196 20.26 7.64 0.78
C HIS A 196 19.90 8.65 -0.31
N GLN A 197 20.25 9.91 -0.08
CA GLN A 197 20.02 10.98 -1.06
C GLN A 197 21.31 11.33 -1.80
N ASP A 198 21.48 10.84 -3.03
CA ASP A 198 22.67 11.14 -3.85
C ASP A 198 22.58 12.54 -4.51
N LYS A 199 21.39 12.87 -5.04
CA LYS A 199 21.07 14.14 -5.73
C LYS A 199 19.76 14.72 -5.22
N PRO A 200 19.48 16.03 -5.30
CA PRO A 200 18.19 16.58 -4.89
C PRO A 200 16.98 15.98 -5.66
N GLY A 201 15.85 15.86 -4.98
CA GLY A 201 14.57 15.38 -5.54
C GLY A 201 14.39 13.86 -5.52
N LEU A 202 13.18 13.39 -5.85
CA LEU A 202 12.80 11.98 -5.73
C LEU A 202 13.68 11.03 -6.54
N LYS A 203 14.13 11.44 -7.73
CA LYS A 203 15.01 10.63 -8.59
C LYS A 203 16.42 10.43 -8.02
N GLY A 204 16.81 11.22 -7.03
CA GLY A 204 18.10 11.08 -6.36
C GLY A 204 18.04 10.26 -5.07
N ILE A 205 16.87 9.71 -4.72
CA ILE A 205 16.73 8.78 -3.60
C ILE A 205 17.14 7.39 -4.08
N LYS A 206 18.13 6.82 -3.41
CA LYS A 206 18.53 5.43 -3.58
C LYS A 206 17.98 4.62 -2.42
N GLU A 207 17.14 3.65 -2.75
CA GLU A 207 16.63 2.65 -1.82
C GLU A 207 17.50 1.40 -1.89
N SER A 208 17.78 0.79 -0.75
CA SER A 208 18.54 -0.46 -0.70
C SER A 208 17.99 -1.34 0.41
N LEU A 209 17.66 -2.59 0.04
CA LEU A 209 17.24 -3.59 1.00
C LEU A 209 18.47 -4.15 1.72
N VAL A 210 18.45 -4.09 3.05
CA VAL A 210 19.55 -4.55 3.89
C VAL A 210 19.04 -5.47 4.99
N LEU A 211 19.92 -6.36 5.45
CA LEU A 211 19.72 -7.21 6.63
C LEU A 211 20.75 -6.77 7.68
N SER A 212 20.30 -6.54 8.90
CA SER A 212 21.17 -6.17 10.03
C SER A 212 20.79 -6.96 11.27
N GLY A 213 21.79 -7.36 12.05
CA GLY A 213 21.58 -8.09 13.29
C GLY A 213 22.49 -7.58 14.39
N VAL A 214 21.99 -7.56 15.62
CA VAL A 214 22.72 -7.14 16.81
C VAL A 214 22.53 -8.17 17.92
N VAL A 215 23.59 -8.40 18.68
CA VAL A 215 23.59 -9.29 19.85
C VAL A 215 24.05 -8.53 21.09
N HIS A 216 23.41 -8.77 22.22
CA HIS A 216 23.75 -8.14 23.50
C HIS A 216 23.60 -9.13 24.66
N GLY A 217 24.46 -8.99 25.68
CA GLY A 217 24.43 -9.81 26.89
C GLY A 217 25.15 -11.15 26.78
N SER A 218 24.50 -12.21 27.27
CA SER A 218 25.03 -13.57 27.31
C SER A 218 24.35 -14.47 26.30
N LEU A 219 25.15 -15.24 25.56
CA LEU A 219 24.68 -16.29 24.65
C LEU A 219 23.96 -17.39 25.44
N ASN A 220 24.60 -17.91 26.49
CA ASN A 220 23.98 -18.88 27.39
C ASN A 220 24.18 -18.40 28.84
N GLN A 221 23.12 -18.44 29.62
CA GLN A 221 23.21 -18.24 31.07
C GLN A 221 23.81 -19.49 31.75
N PRO A 222 24.33 -19.34 32.98
CA PRO A 222 24.68 -20.48 33.82
C PRO A 222 23.46 -21.41 33.98
N SER A 223 23.70 -22.71 33.90
CA SER A 223 22.67 -23.73 34.11
C SER A 223 23.26 -24.90 34.90
N ILE A 224 22.41 -25.86 35.29
CA ILE A 224 22.83 -27.07 36.00
C ILE A 224 23.89 -27.86 35.21
N HIS A 225 23.88 -27.74 33.87
CA HIS A 225 24.83 -28.39 32.97
C HIS A 225 26.02 -27.50 32.59
N ARG A 226 26.00 -26.21 32.97
CA ARG A 226 27.05 -25.26 32.60
C ARG A 226 27.25 -24.21 33.69
N GLN A 227 28.29 -24.39 34.50
CA GLN A 227 28.59 -23.52 35.64
C GLN A 227 28.96 -22.08 35.25
N LYS A 228 29.55 -21.86 34.06
CA LYS A 228 29.88 -20.51 33.55
C LYS A 228 29.05 -20.16 32.32
N GLY A 229 28.29 -19.06 32.42
CA GLY A 229 27.61 -18.47 31.27
C GLY A 229 28.62 -18.03 30.20
N ARG A 230 28.21 -18.05 28.94
CA ARG A 230 29.02 -17.59 27.81
C ARG A 230 28.49 -16.24 27.36
N LYS A 231 29.34 -15.20 27.40
CA LYS A 231 29.01 -13.88 26.84
C LYS A 231 29.08 -13.88 25.32
N PHE A 232 28.32 -12.99 24.68
CA PHE A 232 28.54 -12.72 23.26
C PHE A 232 29.94 -12.15 23.04
N ASN A 233 30.59 -12.60 21.98
CA ASN A 233 31.86 -12.09 21.52
C ASN A 233 31.90 -12.12 19.99
N PHE A 234 32.93 -11.51 19.42
CA PHE A 234 33.12 -11.46 17.96
C PHE A 234 33.07 -12.85 17.31
N SER A 235 33.64 -13.88 17.94
CA SER A 235 33.66 -15.24 17.40
C SER A 235 32.28 -15.88 17.28
N VAL A 236 31.35 -15.57 18.20
CA VAL A 236 29.96 -16.05 18.13
C VAL A 236 29.27 -15.42 16.91
N LEU A 237 29.37 -14.10 16.77
CA LEU A 237 28.76 -13.37 15.65
C LEU A 237 29.35 -13.81 14.31
N LYS A 238 30.68 -13.97 14.24
CA LYS A 238 31.37 -14.54 13.07
C LYS A 238 30.86 -15.93 12.72
N GLY A 239 30.64 -16.79 13.72
CA GLY A 239 30.10 -18.13 13.51
C GLY A 239 28.68 -18.11 12.94
N SER A 240 27.80 -17.24 13.47
CA SER A 240 26.44 -17.06 12.95
C SER A 240 26.43 -16.56 11.50
N ILE A 241 27.26 -15.56 11.17
CA ILE A 241 27.40 -15.03 9.81
C ILE A 241 27.94 -16.08 8.86
N SER A 242 29.00 -16.80 9.25
CA SER A 242 29.56 -17.90 8.45
C SER A 242 28.51 -18.98 8.15
N THR A 243 27.71 -19.35 9.16
CA THR A 243 26.64 -20.34 8.99
C THR A 243 25.56 -19.85 8.02
N LEU A 244 25.15 -18.58 8.13
CA LEU A 244 24.17 -17.98 7.23
C LEU A 244 24.68 -17.97 5.78
N LEU A 245 25.89 -17.45 5.55
CA LEU A 245 26.47 -17.32 4.21
C LEU A 245 26.74 -18.69 3.55
N ASN A 246 27.19 -19.69 4.32
CA ASN A 246 27.35 -21.06 3.84
C ASN A 246 26.01 -21.67 3.40
N ARG A 247 24.92 -21.44 4.15
CA ARG A 247 23.58 -21.91 3.77
C ARG A 247 23.02 -21.19 2.55
N LEU A 248 23.42 -19.94 2.34
CA LEU A 248 23.11 -19.17 1.13
C LEU A 248 24.01 -19.53 -0.06
N THR A 249 24.93 -20.49 0.10
CA THR A 249 25.86 -20.95 -0.95
C THR A 249 26.73 -19.83 -1.54
N ILE A 250 27.10 -18.84 -0.72
CA ILE A 250 27.99 -17.74 -1.12
C ILE A 250 29.46 -18.17 -0.88
N PRO A 251 30.28 -18.39 -1.91
CA PRO A 251 31.66 -18.85 -1.75
C PRO A 251 32.63 -17.71 -1.36
N ASN A 252 33.80 -18.07 -0.79
CA ASN A 252 34.97 -17.20 -0.57
C ASN A 252 34.74 -15.94 0.30
N ILE A 253 34.38 -16.14 1.57
CA ILE A 253 34.17 -15.04 2.52
C ILE A 253 35.51 -14.61 3.13
N VAL A 254 35.89 -13.34 2.92
CA VAL A 254 37.01 -12.68 3.61
C VAL A 254 36.45 -11.89 4.79
N TYR A 255 37.02 -12.08 5.98
CA TYR A 255 36.62 -11.40 7.22
C TYR A 255 37.63 -10.34 7.61
#